data_AF-A0A402ACY9-F1
#
_entry.id   AF-A0A402ACY9-F1
#
_cell.length_a   1.000
_cell.length_b   1.000
_cell.length_c   1.000
_cell.angle_alpha   90.00
_cell.angle_beta   90.00
_cell.angle_gamma   90.00
#
_symmetry.space_group_name_H-M   'P 1'
#
loop_
_entity.id
_entity.type
_entity.pdbx_description
1 polymer ?
#
loop_
_entity_poly.entity_id
_entity_poly.type
_entity_poly.pdbx_seq_one_letter_code
_entity_poly.pdbx_strand_id
1 'polypeptide(L)'
;MDNQDHLSTQAVPSSETPVAMAAMPQESRMRRKKDVDYVFLELTRSICPDCRKVIDAHILVRDNKVYMRKRCAEHGVFEGLVYGDAQAYISATRFNKPGTIPLAYSTEIQHGCPHDCGLCPDHQQHACLGIIEVNSACNMDCPLCFANAGAGFNLTLEEVENILDHLVETEGNPEVVQFSGGEPTIHPQIIDMIKAAKQRNIRHVMLNTNGKRIADDDDFLRQLADLRPSVYFQFDGFESETYRILRDEPDILPQKLRALDRLAEIGAHVVLVPAVDRFVNLHEVGAIVNFGLRHPAVRGINFQPAFQSGRHGESDPMQRLTIPDILQALEEQTRETLKVSDFVPVPCCFPTCNSVTYVLKDGDTVLPLTRLLDVEDYLDYITNRAVVDISEDIKSALEGLWSSSAVAGSDKAAQQFALSCAACGLPDNGLDLQAFASNIFMIMLQDFMDPWTFNQKNLMKCCKEILLPDGKQIPFCAYNNVGYREQARVQLQARERQRNQARRAGTPYTPEPLTFSFEEK
;
A
#
# COMPACT_ATOMS: atom_id res chain seq x y z
N MET A 1 75.16 -28.96 45.55
CA MET A 1 74.99 -28.14 46.77
C MET A 1 73.60 -27.49 46.65
N ASP A 2 72.52 -28.27 46.53
CA ASP A 2 71.83 -29.15 47.53
C ASP A 2 71.01 -28.30 48.51
N ASN A 3 69.71 -28.52 48.79
CA ASN A 3 68.76 -29.54 48.32
C ASN A 3 67.29 -29.14 48.64
N GLN A 4 66.37 -29.86 48.00
CA GLN A 4 64.88 -29.88 47.93
C GLN A 4 64.07 -29.95 49.25
N ASP A 5 62.87 -29.33 49.35
CA ASP A 5 61.46 -29.76 49.09
C ASP A 5 60.73 -30.44 50.28
N HIS A 6 59.52 -29.98 50.62
CA HIS A 6 58.23 -30.60 50.20
C HIS A 6 57.01 -30.13 51.02
N LEU A 7 55.95 -29.82 50.26
CA LEU A 7 54.55 -29.59 50.67
C LEU A 7 53.85 -30.86 51.17
N SER A 8 52.74 -30.70 51.91
CA SER A 8 51.40 -31.19 51.50
C SER A 8 50.29 -30.82 52.49
N THR A 9 49.16 -30.38 51.94
CA THR A 9 47.93 -29.80 52.54
C THR A 9 46.71 -30.70 52.35
N GLN A 10 45.68 -30.54 53.22
CA GLN A 10 44.24 -30.30 52.93
C GLN A 10 43.40 -30.55 54.22
N ALA A 11 42.56 -29.66 54.78
CA ALA A 11 41.47 -28.76 54.32
C ALA A 11 40.10 -29.49 54.17
N VAL A 12 38.92 -29.05 54.66
CA VAL A 12 38.37 -28.01 55.58
C VAL A 12 36.87 -28.40 55.85
N PRO A 13 36.24 -28.03 56.99
CA PRO A 13 34.78 -27.83 57.07
C PRO A 13 34.34 -26.41 57.52
N SER A 14 33.04 -26.16 57.38
CA SER A 14 32.19 -24.96 57.53
C SER A 14 32.27 -24.14 58.84
N SER A 15 31.99 -22.84 58.79
CA SER A 15 31.25 -22.08 59.83
C SER A 15 30.88 -20.64 59.41
N GLU A 16 29.78 -20.12 59.97
CA GLU A 16 29.18 -18.79 59.79
C GLU A 16 29.84 -17.70 60.65
N THR A 17 29.90 -16.43 60.18
CA THR A 17 29.46 -15.17 60.88
C THR A 17 29.89 -13.89 60.11
N PRO A 18 29.24 -12.72 60.31
CA PRO A 18 29.03 -11.69 59.29
C PRO A 18 30.11 -10.59 59.27
N VAL A 19 30.47 -10.14 58.07
CA VAL A 19 31.35 -8.96 57.88
C VAL A 19 30.49 -7.76 57.50
N ALA A 20 30.61 -6.70 58.30
CA ALA A 20 30.02 -5.40 58.05
C ALA A 20 30.38 -4.89 56.64
N MET A 21 29.39 -4.79 55.75
CA MET A 21 29.57 -4.13 54.46
C MET A 21 29.64 -2.62 54.69
N ALA A 22 30.84 -2.08 54.54
CA ALA A 22 31.08 -0.66 54.48
C ALA A 22 30.13 -0.01 53.46
N ALA A 23 29.41 1.02 53.90
CA ALA A 23 28.59 1.84 53.02
C ALA A 23 29.49 2.44 51.93
N MET A 24 29.27 2.01 50.68
CA MET A 24 29.87 2.67 49.52
C MET A 24 29.35 4.11 49.44
N PRO A 25 30.20 5.11 49.18
CA PRO A 25 29.72 6.48 49.02
C PRO A 25 28.74 6.51 47.86
N GLN A 26 27.51 6.95 48.12
CA GLN A 26 26.60 7.36 47.05
C GLN A 26 27.25 8.53 46.33
N GLU A 27 27.95 8.27 45.23
CA GLU A 27 28.30 9.31 44.27
C GLU A 27 26.99 9.98 43.85
N SER A 28 26.76 11.20 44.34
CA SER A 28 25.76 12.08 43.76
C SER A 28 26.17 12.31 42.31
N ARG A 29 25.67 11.48 41.40
CA ARG A 29 25.75 11.76 39.95
C ARG A 29 24.99 13.07 39.74
N MET A 30 25.73 14.18 39.74
CA MET A 30 25.25 15.49 39.32
C MET A 30 24.52 15.28 38.00
N ARG A 31 23.19 15.44 38.02
CA ARG A 31 22.36 15.36 36.82
C ARG A 31 22.77 16.52 35.92
N ARG A 32 23.66 16.26 34.96
CA ARG A 32 24.08 17.24 33.95
C ARG A 32 22.99 17.34 32.90
N LYS A 33 22.72 18.57 32.44
CA LYS A 33 21.92 18.78 31.23
C LYS A 33 22.57 18.03 30.07
N LYS A 34 21.77 17.37 29.25
CA LYS A 34 22.19 16.66 28.05
C LYS A 34 21.19 16.97 26.95
N ASP A 35 21.70 17.14 25.74
CA ASP A 35 20.86 17.23 24.55
C ASP A 35 20.26 15.84 24.27
N VAL A 36 19.07 15.84 23.67
CA VAL A 36 18.43 14.60 23.19
C VAL A 36 19.10 14.15 21.89
N ASP A 37 19.02 12.86 21.58
CA ASP A 37 19.63 12.21 20.41
C ASP A 37 18.76 12.33 19.14
N TYR A 38 17.77 13.23 19.12
CA TYR A 38 16.83 13.38 18.01
C TYR A 38 16.40 14.84 17.81
N VAL A 39 15.94 15.15 16.61
CA VAL A 39 15.24 16.41 16.28
C VAL A 39 13.74 16.14 16.27
N PHE A 40 12.96 16.96 16.98
CA PHE A 40 11.51 16.94 16.91
C PHE A 40 11.04 17.65 15.65
N LEU A 41 10.27 16.97 14.80
CA LEU A 41 9.77 17.50 13.53
C LEU A 41 8.32 17.99 13.63
N GLU A 42 7.42 17.14 14.12
CA GLU A 42 5.99 17.47 14.23
C GLU A 42 5.26 16.64 15.31
N LEU A 43 4.12 17.16 15.75
CA LEU A 43 3.13 16.46 16.56
C LEU A 43 1.97 16.03 15.64
N THR A 44 1.53 14.78 15.77
CA THR A 44 0.37 14.23 15.06
C THR A 44 -0.45 13.36 16.01
N ARG A 45 -1.62 12.90 15.56
CA ARG A 45 -2.35 11.82 16.22
C ARG A 45 -2.08 10.48 15.52
N SER A 46 -2.05 9.45 16.34
CA SER A 46 -1.86 8.05 15.95
C SER A 46 -2.84 7.17 16.73
N ILE A 47 -2.69 5.85 16.60
CA ILE A 47 -3.39 4.86 17.42
C ILE A 47 -2.38 4.08 18.26
N CYS A 48 -2.80 3.58 19.43
CA CYS A 48 -2.02 2.62 20.20
C CYS A 48 -1.89 1.30 19.43
N PRO A 49 -0.70 0.70 19.30
CA PRO A 49 -0.54 -0.59 18.62
C PRO A 49 -1.37 -1.72 19.24
N ASP A 50 -1.59 -1.67 20.56
CA ASP A 50 -2.29 -2.72 21.30
C ASP A 50 -3.80 -2.47 21.39
N CYS A 51 -4.22 -1.36 21.99
CA CYS A 51 -5.65 -1.08 22.22
C CYS A 51 -6.32 -0.21 21.15
N ARG A 52 -5.57 0.26 20.15
CA ARG A 52 -6.06 1.11 19.03
C ARG A 52 -6.67 2.46 19.44
N LYS A 53 -6.63 2.82 20.72
CA LYS A 53 -7.07 4.13 21.22
C LYS A 53 -6.25 5.25 20.55
N VAL A 54 -6.93 6.32 20.17
CA VAL A 54 -6.29 7.50 19.55
C VAL A 54 -5.38 8.16 20.59
N ILE A 55 -4.12 8.38 20.22
CA ILE A 55 -3.08 8.96 21.10
C ILE A 55 -2.21 9.94 20.32
N ASP A 56 -1.60 10.88 21.05
CA ASP A 56 -0.60 11.78 20.47
C ASP A 56 0.70 11.04 20.13
N ALA A 57 1.33 11.47 19.03
CA ALA A 57 2.58 10.93 18.54
C ALA A 57 3.52 12.04 18.05
N HIS A 58 4.81 11.87 18.33
CA HIS A 58 5.87 12.74 17.85
C HIS A 58 6.56 12.11 16.64
N ILE A 59 6.77 12.89 15.59
CA ILE A 59 7.66 12.52 14.49
C ILE A 59 9.05 13.08 14.79
N LEU A 60 10.03 12.19 14.81
CA LEU A 60 11.40 12.46 15.24
C LEU A 60 12.37 12.11 14.12
N VAL A 61 13.41 12.92 13.96
CA VAL A 61 14.54 12.63 13.07
C VAL A 61 15.76 12.23 13.90
N ARG A 62 16.31 11.05 13.62
CA ARG A 62 17.53 10.52 14.24
C ARG A 62 18.29 9.68 13.22
N ASP A 63 19.62 9.82 13.16
CA ASP A 63 20.49 9.04 12.26
C ASP A 63 20.02 9.00 10.79
N ASN A 64 19.60 10.17 10.26
CA ASN A 64 19.01 10.33 8.92
C ASN A 64 17.76 9.46 8.64
N LYS A 65 17.03 9.07 9.69
CA LYS A 65 15.77 8.31 9.60
C LYS A 65 14.65 9.04 10.32
N VAL A 66 13.42 8.72 9.96
CA VAL A 66 12.21 9.29 10.57
C VAL A 66 11.51 8.23 11.40
N TYR A 67 11.27 8.56 12.67
CA TYR A 67 10.64 7.70 13.65
C TYR A 67 9.35 8.31 14.17
N MET A 68 8.37 7.47 14.50
CA MET A 68 7.20 7.85 15.27
C MET A 68 7.37 7.35 16.70
N ARG A 69 7.36 8.25 17.67
CA ARG A 69 7.30 7.92 19.09
C ARG A 69 5.93 8.30 19.65
N LYS A 70 5.30 7.40 20.38
CA LYS A 70 3.98 7.63 20.99
C LYS A 70 3.86 6.98 22.36
N ARG A 71 2.91 7.46 23.15
CA ARG A 71 2.69 6.96 24.51
C ARG A 71 1.21 6.68 24.75
N CYS A 72 0.89 5.43 25.05
CA CYS A 72 -0.40 5.04 25.60
C CYS A 72 -0.34 5.08 27.13
N ALA A 73 -1.42 5.53 27.76
CA ALA A 73 -1.51 5.56 29.23
C ALA A 73 -1.44 4.15 29.84
N GLU A 74 -2.00 3.15 29.15
CA GLU A 74 -2.07 1.76 29.60
C GLU A 74 -0.88 0.93 29.14
N HIS A 75 -0.48 1.09 27.88
CA HIS A 75 0.48 0.17 27.23
C HIS A 75 1.91 0.74 27.13
N GLY A 76 2.14 1.98 27.59
CA GLY A 76 3.49 2.55 27.67
C GLY A 76 3.94 3.25 26.38
N VAL A 77 5.24 3.20 26.10
CA VAL A 77 5.89 3.94 25.00
C VAL A 77 6.14 3.01 23.83
N PHE A 78 5.80 3.47 22.63
CA PHE A 78 6.07 2.79 21.37
C PHE A 78 6.94 3.67 20.48
N GLU A 79 7.80 3.03 19.69
CA GLU A 79 8.62 3.69 18.68
C GLU A 79 8.66 2.80 17.43
N GLY A 80 8.55 3.40 16.25
CA GLY A 80 8.61 2.68 14.97
C GLY A 80 9.22 3.53 13.87
N LEU A 81 9.88 2.88 12.90
CA LEU A 81 10.47 3.52 11.73
C LEU A 81 9.36 3.92 10.74
N VAL A 82 9.23 5.22 10.47
CA VAL A 82 8.25 5.77 9.51
C VAL A 82 8.85 5.85 8.11
N TYR A 83 10.12 6.26 8.00
CA TYR A 83 10.77 6.45 6.70
C TYR A 83 12.29 6.30 6.83
N GLY A 84 12.90 5.54 5.92
CA GLY A 84 14.33 5.20 5.95
C GLY A 84 15.28 6.35 5.59
N ASP A 85 14.77 7.48 5.09
CA ASP A 85 15.57 8.64 4.67
C ASP A 85 14.90 9.96 5.08
N ALA A 86 15.48 10.66 6.06
CA ALA A 86 14.93 11.90 6.59
C ALA A 86 14.97 13.07 5.60
N GLN A 87 15.97 13.13 4.71
CA GLN A 87 16.03 14.17 3.69
C GLN A 87 14.92 13.98 2.66
N ALA A 88 14.72 12.75 2.19
CA ALA A 88 13.64 12.41 1.28
C ALA A 88 12.25 12.64 1.91
N TYR A 89 12.07 12.31 3.20
CA TYR A 89 10.81 12.57 3.91
C TYR A 89 10.46 14.06 3.94
N ILE A 90 11.42 14.91 4.29
CA ILE A 90 11.22 16.35 4.39
C ILE A 90 10.98 16.96 3.00
N SER A 91 11.83 16.62 2.03
CA SER A 91 11.75 17.15 0.67
C SER A 91 10.47 16.73 -0.05
N ALA A 92 9.93 15.54 0.24
CA ALA A 92 8.70 15.04 -0.36
C ALA A 92 7.50 15.97 -0.10
N THR A 93 7.52 16.77 0.98
CA THR A 93 6.44 17.72 1.32
C THR A 93 6.18 18.74 0.20
N ARG A 94 7.18 19.09 -0.62
CA ARG A 94 7.00 20.03 -1.75
C ARG A 94 6.03 19.54 -2.82
N PHE A 95 5.86 18.22 -2.92
CA PHE A 95 4.90 17.59 -3.83
C PHE A 95 3.50 17.48 -3.22
N ASN A 96 3.28 17.96 -2.00
CA ASN A 96 1.97 17.86 -1.34
C ASN A 96 0.98 18.85 -1.94
N LYS A 97 0.30 18.48 -3.03
CA LYS A 97 -0.69 19.33 -3.68
C LYS A 97 -1.99 19.47 -2.90
N PRO A 98 -2.77 20.56 -3.09
CA PRO A 98 -4.13 20.67 -2.58
C PRO A 98 -5.01 19.48 -2.97
N GLY A 99 -5.84 19.03 -2.03
CA GLY A 99 -6.79 17.96 -2.28
C GLY A 99 -7.94 18.36 -3.20
N THR A 100 -8.58 17.35 -3.78
CA THR A 100 -9.87 17.48 -4.49
C THR A 100 -10.97 17.09 -3.52
N ILE A 101 -12.03 17.88 -3.45
CA ILE A 101 -13.21 17.59 -2.61
C ILE A 101 -14.22 16.77 -3.44
N PRO A 102 -14.77 15.66 -2.91
CA PRO A 102 -15.78 14.88 -3.61
C PRO A 102 -17.10 15.66 -3.76
N LEU A 103 -17.96 15.22 -4.66
CA LEU A 103 -19.29 15.81 -4.89
C LEU A 103 -20.25 15.61 -3.70
N ALA A 104 -20.04 14.53 -2.96
CA ALA A 104 -20.78 14.20 -1.75
C ALA A 104 -19.87 13.51 -0.74
N TYR A 105 -20.13 13.75 0.55
CA TYR A 105 -19.45 13.08 1.66
C TYR A 105 -20.23 11.81 2.05
N SER A 106 -19.51 10.74 2.39
CA SER A 106 -20.16 9.46 2.73
C SER A 106 -20.45 9.30 4.24
N THR A 107 -19.89 10.19 5.07
CA THR A 107 -20.06 10.21 6.53
C THR A 107 -20.05 11.63 7.10
N GLU A 108 -20.65 11.81 8.28
CA GLU A 108 -20.58 13.05 9.07
C GLU A 108 -19.49 12.98 10.14
N ILE A 109 -19.06 14.12 10.68
CA ILE A 109 -18.11 14.18 11.80
C ILE A 109 -18.86 14.20 13.13
N GLN A 110 -18.64 13.19 13.97
CA GLN A 110 -19.23 13.04 15.31
C GLN A 110 -18.15 12.81 16.39
N HIS A 111 -17.22 11.88 16.18
CA HIS A 111 -16.13 11.50 17.08
C HIS A 111 -14.73 11.98 16.63
N GLY A 112 -14.61 12.51 15.41
CA GLY A 112 -13.37 12.94 14.78
C GLY A 112 -12.62 11.82 14.05
N CYS A 113 -11.58 12.22 13.33
CA CYS A 113 -10.67 11.29 12.65
C CYS A 113 -9.81 10.51 13.68
N PRO A 114 -9.64 9.17 13.55
CA PRO A 114 -10.06 8.32 12.43
C PRO A 114 -11.40 7.59 12.63
N HIS A 115 -12.18 7.88 13.68
CA HIS A 115 -13.39 7.14 14.04
C HIS A 115 -14.63 7.47 13.19
N ASP A 116 -14.64 8.63 12.54
CA ASP A 116 -15.63 8.97 11.50
C ASP A 116 -15.02 9.01 10.09
N CYS A 117 -13.86 8.39 9.89
CA CYS A 117 -13.15 8.50 8.63
C CYS A 117 -13.89 7.69 7.55
N GLY A 118 -14.52 8.39 6.59
CA GLY A 118 -15.17 7.77 5.44
C GLY A 118 -15.62 8.80 4.39
N LEU A 119 -14.69 9.40 3.63
CA LEU A 119 -14.92 10.68 2.92
C LEU A 119 -15.75 11.66 3.76
N CYS A 120 -15.29 11.95 4.98
CA CYS A 120 -15.96 12.91 5.85
C CYS A 120 -15.55 14.35 5.49
N PRO A 121 -16.25 15.40 5.97
CA PRO A 121 -15.88 16.79 5.70
C PRO A 121 -14.46 17.21 6.13
N ASP A 122 -13.82 16.48 7.06
CA ASP A 122 -12.43 16.72 7.47
C ASP A 122 -11.42 16.04 6.54
N HIS A 123 -11.87 15.11 5.69
CA HIS A 123 -11.02 14.41 4.74
C HIS A 123 -10.66 15.34 3.58
N GLN A 124 -9.36 15.47 3.33
CA GLN A 124 -8.74 16.45 2.45
C GLN A 124 -8.48 15.87 1.06
N GLN A 125 -9.20 14.82 0.63
CA GLN A 125 -9.02 14.23 -0.70
C GLN A 125 -10.26 13.43 -1.15
N HIS A 126 -10.43 13.22 -2.45
CA HIS A 126 -11.45 12.34 -3.04
C HIS A 126 -10.94 10.90 -3.22
N ALA A 127 -11.83 9.97 -3.61
CA ALA A 127 -11.46 8.58 -3.87
C ALA A 127 -10.88 8.40 -5.29
N CYS A 128 -9.55 8.44 -5.42
CA CYS A 128 -8.88 8.09 -6.68
C CYS A 128 -9.03 6.60 -7.04
N LEU A 129 -9.07 5.73 -6.02
CA LEU A 129 -9.20 4.29 -6.16
C LEU A 129 -10.20 3.75 -5.14
N GLY A 130 -11.34 3.27 -5.63
CA GLY A 130 -12.31 2.50 -4.85
C GLY A 130 -11.99 1.01 -4.86
N ILE A 131 -11.98 0.36 -3.69
CA ILE A 131 -11.67 -1.06 -3.52
C ILE A 131 -12.91 -1.76 -2.95
N ILE A 132 -13.39 -2.78 -3.65
CA ILE A 132 -14.54 -3.59 -3.22
C ILE A 132 -14.03 -4.98 -2.84
N GLU A 133 -14.14 -5.33 -1.56
CA GLU A 133 -13.93 -6.71 -1.10
C GLU A 133 -15.20 -7.52 -1.36
N VAL A 134 -15.26 -8.21 -2.50
CA VAL A 134 -16.48 -8.94 -2.92
C VAL A 134 -16.76 -10.17 -2.05
N ASN A 135 -15.72 -10.72 -1.43
CA ASN A 135 -15.79 -11.84 -0.52
C ASN A 135 -14.65 -11.82 0.49
N SER A 136 -14.77 -12.60 1.56
CA SER A 136 -13.66 -12.82 2.49
C SER A 136 -12.86 -14.10 2.21
N ALA A 137 -13.44 -15.04 1.45
CA ALA A 137 -12.84 -16.35 1.21
C ALA A 137 -11.67 -16.28 0.21
N CYS A 138 -10.65 -17.10 0.43
CA CYS A 138 -9.48 -17.23 -0.45
C CYS A 138 -9.13 -18.70 -0.63
N ASN A 139 -8.55 -19.05 -1.78
CA ASN A 139 -8.00 -20.37 -2.10
C ASN A 139 -6.49 -20.47 -1.80
N MET A 140 -5.96 -19.57 -0.97
CA MET A 140 -4.63 -19.55 -0.37
C MET A 140 -4.73 -19.13 1.10
N ASP A 141 -3.76 -19.51 1.93
CA ASP A 141 -3.72 -19.14 3.36
C ASP A 141 -2.45 -18.36 3.74
N CYS A 142 -2.11 -17.35 2.95
CA CYS A 142 -0.86 -16.59 3.05
C CYS A 142 -0.56 -16.09 4.48
N PRO A 143 0.64 -16.33 5.02
CA PRO A 143 1.09 -15.75 6.29
C PRO A 143 1.12 -14.22 6.26
N LEU A 144 1.48 -13.60 5.12
CA LEU A 144 1.55 -12.14 4.98
C LEU A 144 0.19 -11.46 4.70
N CYS A 145 -0.94 -12.15 4.86
CA CYS A 145 -2.24 -11.61 4.45
C CYS A 145 -2.73 -10.47 5.35
N PHE A 146 -2.63 -9.21 4.87
CA PHE A 146 -3.16 -8.05 5.60
C PHE A 146 -4.69 -8.11 5.79
N ALA A 147 -5.42 -8.69 4.83
CA ALA A 147 -6.88 -8.80 4.87
C ALA A 147 -7.38 -9.88 5.83
N ASN A 148 -6.47 -10.74 6.32
CA ASN A 148 -6.77 -11.92 7.11
C ASN A 148 -7.87 -12.79 6.46
N ALA A 149 -7.75 -13.06 5.16
CA ALA A 149 -8.76 -13.76 4.37
C ALA A 149 -9.17 -15.12 4.98
N GLY A 150 -10.43 -15.49 4.87
CA GLY A 150 -10.97 -16.74 5.40
C GLY A 150 -12.47 -16.85 5.23
N ALA A 151 -13.09 -17.87 5.83
CA ALA A 151 -14.55 -18.03 5.78
C ALA A 151 -15.26 -16.74 6.26
N GLY A 152 -16.38 -16.41 5.61
CA GLY A 152 -17.15 -15.25 6.04
C GLY A 152 -18.32 -14.88 5.15
N PHE A 153 -18.11 -13.95 4.22
CA PHE A 153 -19.18 -13.32 3.46
C PHE A 153 -18.91 -13.34 1.95
N ASN A 154 -20.01 -13.21 1.20
CA ASN A 154 -20.03 -12.94 -0.23
C ASN A 154 -21.05 -11.81 -0.46
N LEU A 155 -20.63 -10.72 -1.08
CA LEU A 155 -21.55 -9.65 -1.46
C LEU A 155 -22.46 -10.13 -2.59
N THR A 156 -23.73 -9.72 -2.58
CA THR A 156 -24.59 -9.93 -3.76
C THR A 156 -24.17 -8.98 -4.88
N LEU A 157 -24.59 -9.30 -6.12
CA LEU A 157 -24.48 -8.36 -7.22
C LEU A 157 -25.18 -7.02 -6.90
N GLU A 158 -26.38 -7.07 -6.30
CA GLU A 158 -27.14 -5.87 -5.89
C GLU A 158 -26.37 -5.01 -4.88
N GLU A 159 -25.72 -5.61 -3.87
CA GLU A 159 -24.87 -4.87 -2.94
C GLU A 159 -23.70 -4.20 -3.65
N VAL A 160 -23.07 -4.89 -4.61
CA VAL A 160 -21.98 -4.31 -5.41
C VAL A 160 -22.50 -3.20 -6.33
N GLU A 161 -23.67 -3.35 -6.94
CA GLU A 161 -24.30 -2.31 -7.74
C GLU A 161 -24.54 -1.04 -6.92
N ASN A 162 -25.09 -1.17 -5.71
CA ASN A 162 -25.28 -0.04 -4.78
C ASN A 162 -23.95 0.62 -4.40
N ILE A 163 -22.88 -0.15 -4.16
CA ILE A 163 -21.54 0.39 -3.92
C ILE A 163 -21.07 1.24 -5.10
N LEU A 164 -21.23 0.71 -6.32
CA LEU A 164 -20.79 1.40 -7.53
C LEU A 164 -21.62 2.67 -7.78
N ASP A 165 -22.93 2.64 -7.48
CA ASP A 165 -23.81 3.80 -7.59
C ASP A 165 -23.40 4.91 -6.62
N HIS A 166 -23.07 4.58 -5.37
CA HIS A 166 -22.54 5.55 -4.41
C HIS A 166 -21.17 6.11 -4.83
N LEU A 167 -20.29 5.29 -5.41
CA LEU A 167 -19.02 5.78 -5.93
C LEU A 167 -19.24 6.80 -7.07
N VAL A 168 -20.20 6.53 -7.97
CA VAL A 168 -20.58 7.48 -9.04
C VAL A 168 -21.20 8.74 -8.45
N GLU A 169 -22.00 8.64 -7.39
CA GLU A 169 -22.57 9.79 -6.69
C GLU A 169 -21.49 10.70 -6.09
N THR A 170 -20.48 10.13 -5.42
CA THR A 170 -19.41 10.92 -4.77
C THR A 170 -18.38 11.47 -5.75
N GLU A 171 -18.07 10.74 -6.82
CA GLU A 171 -16.98 11.11 -7.74
C GLU A 171 -17.46 11.71 -9.06
N GLY A 172 -18.72 11.47 -9.44
CA GLY A 172 -19.30 11.82 -10.73
C GLY A 172 -18.76 10.97 -11.88
N ASN A 173 -17.44 11.00 -12.09
CA ASN A 173 -16.73 10.19 -13.09
C ASN A 173 -15.61 9.38 -12.43
N PRO A 174 -15.93 8.27 -11.74
CA PRO A 174 -14.94 7.49 -11.01
C PRO A 174 -13.79 7.00 -11.90
N GLU A 175 -12.56 7.15 -11.43
CA GLU A 175 -11.38 6.80 -12.22
C GLU A 175 -11.08 5.31 -12.18
N VAL A 176 -11.01 4.73 -10.99
CA VAL A 176 -10.63 3.32 -10.82
C VAL A 176 -11.48 2.64 -9.76
N VAL A 177 -12.00 1.47 -10.10
CA VAL A 177 -12.51 0.50 -9.13
C VAL A 177 -11.69 -0.78 -9.19
N GLN A 178 -11.30 -1.31 -8.03
CA GLN A 178 -10.62 -2.58 -7.89
C GLN A 178 -11.48 -3.58 -7.14
N PHE A 179 -11.78 -4.70 -7.81
CA PHE A 179 -12.36 -5.87 -7.15
C PHE A 179 -11.25 -6.66 -6.44
N SER A 180 -11.40 -6.81 -5.12
CA SER A 180 -10.48 -7.49 -4.20
C SER A 180 -11.29 -8.36 -3.22
N GLY A 181 -10.70 -8.73 -2.08
CA GLY A 181 -11.34 -9.56 -1.05
C GLY A 181 -10.35 -10.52 -0.42
N GLY A 182 -10.77 -11.77 -0.26
CA GLY A 182 -9.82 -12.88 -0.16
C GLY A 182 -9.21 -13.15 -1.53
N GLU A 183 -9.86 -14.02 -2.31
CA GLU A 183 -9.61 -14.15 -3.75
C GLU A 183 -10.91 -13.85 -4.49
N PRO A 184 -11.05 -12.69 -5.18
CA PRO A 184 -12.30 -12.32 -5.82
C PRO A 184 -12.68 -13.26 -6.96
N THR A 185 -11.70 -13.92 -7.61
CA THR A 185 -11.99 -14.81 -8.74
C THR A 185 -12.74 -16.09 -8.34
N ILE A 186 -12.79 -16.46 -7.05
CA ILE A 186 -13.62 -17.58 -6.59
C ILE A 186 -15.08 -17.17 -6.34
N HIS A 187 -15.40 -15.86 -6.38
CA HIS A 187 -16.76 -15.39 -6.23
C HIS A 187 -17.60 -15.76 -7.47
N PRO A 188 -18.78 -16.41 -7.31
CA PRO A 188 -19.55 -16.93 -8.42
C PRO A 188 -20.06 -15.85 -9.39
N GLN A 189 -20.22 -14.60 -8.93
CA GLN A 189 -20.74 -13.49 -9.73
C GLN A 189 -19.68 -12.44 -10.08
N ILE A 190 -18.38 -12.73 -9.94
CA ILE A 190 -17.31 -11.74 -10.20
C ILE A 190 -17.38 -11.11 -11.59
N ILE A 191 -17.74 -11.90 -12.60
CA ILE A 191 -17.87 -11.46 -13.99
C ILE A 191 -19.01 -10.47 -14.15
N ASP A 192 -20.13 -10.71 -13.47
CA ASP A 192 -21.29 -9.81 -13.53
C ASP A 192 -21.02 -8.51 -12.76
N MET A 193 -20.26 -8.58 -11.66
CA MET A 193 -19.79 -7.40 -10.93
C MET A 193 -18.86 -6.52 -11.80
N ILE A 194 -17.94 -7.13 -12.56
CA ILE A 194 -17.08 -6.41 -13.51
C ILE A 194 -17.92 -5.76 -14.62
N LYS A 195 -18.94 -6.45 -15.14
CA LYS A 195 -19.88 -5.87 -16.12
C LYS A 195 -20.63 -4.67 -15.53
N ALA A 196 -21.14 -4.80 -14.30
CA ALA A 196 -21.87 -3.74 -13.62
C ALA A 196 -21.02 -2.47 -13.43
N ALA A 197 -19.73 -2.61 -13.11
CA ALA A 197 -18.79 -1.49 -13.04
C ALA A 197 -18.57 -0.82 -14.40
N LYS A 198 -18.40 -1.60 -15.48
CA LYS A 198 -18.22 -1.07 -16.84
C LYS A 198 -19.46 -0.33 -17.36
N GLN A 199 -20.66 -0.83 -17.02
CA GLN A 199 -21.93 -0.20 -17.40
C GLN A 199 -22.13 1.19 -16.77
N ARG A 200 -21.45 1.47 -15.65
CA ARG A 200 -21.46 2.76 -14.95
C ARG A 200 -20.36 3.71 -15.43
N ASN A 201 -19.72 3.42 -16.56
CA ASN A 201 -18.66 4.24 -17.17
C ASN A 201 -17.46 4.53 -16.24
N ILE A 202 -17.19 3.65 -15.28
CA ILE A 202 -15.96 3.73 -14.47
C ILE A 202 -14.77 3.50 -15.41
N ARG A 203 -13.82 4.45 -15.44
CA ARG A 203 -12.79 4.49 -16.49
C ARG A 203 -11.92 3.23 -16.51
N HIS A 204 -11.53 2.76 -15.33
CA HIS A 204 -10.71 1.56 -15.18
C HIS A 204 -11.30 0.59 -14.17
N VAL A 205 -11.46 -0.66 -14.60
CA VAL A 205 -11.89 -1.77 -13.74
C VAL A 205 -10.72 -2.71 -13.56
N MET A 206 -10.27 -2.84 -12.32
CA MET A 206 -9.15 -3.68 -11.92
C MET A 206 -9.62 -4.95 -11.19
N LEU A 207 -8.97 -6.08 -11.45
CA LEU A 207 -9.18 -7.33 -10.76
C LEU A 207 -7.91 -7.73 -10.00
N ASN A 208 -7.97 -7.74 -8.67
CA ASN A 208 -6.87 -8.17 -7.81
C ASN A 208 -6.91 -9.68 -7.61
N THR A 209 -5.86 -10.41 -8.01
CA THR A 209 -5.89 -11.88 -7.99
C THR A 209 -4.53 -12.51 -7.76
N ASN A 210 -4.53 -13.69 -7.12
CA ASN A 210 -3.37 -14.57 -7.01
C ASN A 210 -3.02 -15.33 -8.30
N GLY A 211 -3.93 -15.33 -9.29
CA GLY A 211 -3.72 -15.92 -10.60
C GLY A 211 -4.03 -17.41 -10.74
N LYS A 212 -4.36 -18.13 -9.66
CA LYS A 212 -4.57 -19.59 -9.70
C LYS A 212 -5.71 -19.98 -10.65
N ARG A 213 -6.85 -19.27 -10.59
CA ARG A 213 -7.98 -19.52 -11.51
C ARG A 213 -7.62 -19.21 -12.96
N ILE A 214 -6.90 -18.12 -13.19
CA ILE A 214 -6.47 -17.72 -14.54
C ILE A 214 -5.58 -18.79 -15.17
N ALA A 215 -4.71 -19.43 -14.37
CA ALA A 215 -3.81 -20.47 -14.84
C ALA A 215 -4.52 -21.72 -15.39
N ASP A 216 -5.71 -22.03 -14.87
CA ASP A 216 -6.31 -23.38 -14.98
C ASP A 216 -7.78 -23.38 -15.49
N ASP A 217 -8.41 -22.21 -15.70
CA ASP A 217 -9.82 -22.08 -16.12
C ASP A 217 -9.93 -21.35 -17.48
N ASP A 218 -10.19 -22.11 -18.55
CA ASP A 218 -10.34 -21.60 -19.92
C ASP A 218 -11.62 -20.78 -20.12
N ASP A 219 -12.72 -21.14 -19.43
CA ASP A 219 -13.97 -20.39 -19.50
C ASP A 219 -13.79 -19.00 -18.87
N PHE A 220 -13.13 -18.95 -17.72
CA PHE A 220 -12.83 -17.69 -17.06
C PHE A 220 -11.88 -16.82 -17.89
N LEU A 221 -10.85 -17.41 -18.51
CA LEU A 221 -9.93 -16.67 -19.38
C LEU A 221 -10.68 -16.04 -20.57
N ARG A 222 -11.60 -16.77 -21.21
CA ARG A 222 -12.45 -16.22 -22.29
C ARG A 222 -13.31 -15.06 -21.83
N GLN A 223 -13.92 -15.17 -20.64
CA GLN A 223 -14.73 -14.08 -20.08
C GLN A 223 -13.88 -12.83 -19.74
N LEU A 224 -12.63 -13.02 -19.30
CA LEU A 224 -11.69 -11.91 -19.12
C LEU A 224 -11.28 -11.27 -20.45
N ALA A 225 -11.12 -12.06 -21.51
CA ALA A 225 -10.80 -11.55 -22.85
C ALA A 225 -11.92 -10.65 -23.40
N ASP A 226 -13.18 -11.00 -23.14
CA ASP A 226 -14.34 -10.19 -23.55
C ASP A 226 -14.42 -8.87 -22.77
N LEU A 227 -14.19 -8.92 -21.45
CA LEU A 227 -14.35 -7.76 -20.57
C LEU A 227 -13.13 -6.85 -20.55
N ARG A 228 -11.91 -7.40 -20.73
CA ARG A 228 -10.62 -6.70 -20.61
C ARG A 228 -10.51 -5.81 -19.35
N PRO A 229 -10.66 -6.35 -18.12
CA PRO A 229 -10.23 -5.63 -16.93
C PRO A 229 -8.70 -5.57 -16.87
N SER A 230 -8.15 -4.58 -16.18
CA SER A 230 -6.73 -4.59 -15.82
C SER A 230 -6.50 -5.59 -14.68
N VAL A 231 -5.47 -6.42 -14.77
CA VAL A 231 -5.19 -7.45 -13.76
C VAL A 231 -4.12 -6.92 -12.80
N TYR A 232 -4.48 -6.84 -11.52
CA TYR A 232 -3.58 -6.50 -10.41
C TYR A 232 -3.08 -7.83 -9.82
N PHE A 233 -1.91 -8.27 -10.27
CA PHE A 233 -1.48 -9.66 -10.17
C PHE A 233 -0.42 -9.86 -9.10
N GLN A 234 -0.72 -10.66 -8.09
CA GLN A 234 0.23 -10.96 -7.01
C GLN A 234 1.42 -11.80 -7.53
N PHE A 235 2.62 -11.24 -7.43
CA PHE A 235 3.87 -11.85 -7.89
C PHE A 235 5.03 -11.32 -7.03
N ASP A 236 5.57 -12.15 -6.14
CA ASP A 236 6.50 -11.69 -5.09
C ASP A 236 7.98 -11.97 -5.38
N GLY A 237 8.29 -12.76 -6.41
CA GLY A 237 9.66 -13.16 -6.69
C GLY A 237 9.74 -14.43 -7.56
N PHE A 238 10.93 -15.01 -7.58
CA PHE A 238 11.31 -16.20 -8.35
C PHE A 238 11.80 -17.34 -7.45
N GLU A 239 12.15 -17.06 -6.19
CA GLU A 239 12.58 -18.09 -5.26
C GLU A 239 11.40 -18.82 -4.62
N SER A 240 11.54 -20.15 -4.50
CA SER A 240 10.55 -21.00 -3.81
C SER A 240 10.40 -20.59 -2.33
N GLU A 241 11.50 -20.19 -1.70
CA GLU A 241 11.52 -19.77 -0.30
C GLU A 241 10.71 -18.49 -0.05
N THR A 242 10.75 -17.54 -1.00
CA THR A 242 9.90 -16.34 -0.97
C THR A 242 8.43 -16.71 -0.91
N TYR A 243 7.97 -17.63 -1.77
CA TYR A 243 6.58 -18.07 -1.75
C TYR A 243 6.23 -18.94 -0.54
N ARG A 244 7.18 -19.74 -0.03
CA ARG A 244 7.00 -20.50 1.21
C ARG A 244 6.73 -19.57 2.39
N ILE A 245 7.54 -18.51 2.56
CA ILE A 245 7.43 -17.60 3.71
C ILE A 245 6.23 -16.66 3.56
N LEU A 246 6.05 -16.03 2.40
CA LEU A 246 5.03 -14.98 2.25
C LEU A 246 3.63 -15.55 1.98
N ARG A 247 3.55 -16.72 1.32
CA ARG A 247 2.31 -17.27 0.75
C ARG A 247 1.96 -18.70 1.18
N ASP A 248 2.86 -19.39 1.87
CA ASP A 248 2.74 -20.82 2.25
C ASP A 248 2.57 -21.77 1.04
N GLU A 249 3.11 -21.39 -0.12
CA GLU A 249 2.92 -22.10 -1.39
C GLU A 249 4.24 -22.14 -2.19
N PRO A 250 5.25 -22.93 -1.76
CA PRO A 250 6.62 -22.90 -2.30
C PRO A 250 6.73 -23.18 -3.82
N ASP A 251 5.77 -23.91 -4.39
CA ASP A 251 5.77 -24.38 -5.78
C ASP A 251 4.80 -23.60 -6.68
N ILE A 252 4.32 -22.42 -6.25
CA ILE A 252 3.30 -21.66 -6.99
C ILE A 252 3.83 -20.94 -8.24
N LEU A 253 5.15 -20.72 -8.35
CA LEU A 253 5.74 -19.91 -9.42
C LEU A 253 5.40 -20.43 -10.84
N PRO A 254 5.51 -21.72 -11.18
CA PRO A 254 5.11 -22.22 -12.49
C PRO A 254 3.64 -21.95 -12.84
N GLN A 255 2.73 -22.01 -11.85
CA GLN A 255 1.31 -21.68 -12.04
C GLN A 255 1.14 -20.18 -12.31
N LYS A 256 1.90 -19.32 -11.63
CA LYS A 256 1.91 -17.87 -11.87
C LYS A 256 2.41 -17.51 -13.26
N LEU A 257 3.50 -18.13 -13.70
CA LEU A 257 4.04 -17.91 -15.05
C LEU A 257 3.03 -18.35 -16.12
N ARG A 258 2.41 -19.53 -15.95
CA ARG A 258 1.32 -19.98 -16.84
C ARG A 258 0.14 -18.99 -16.88
N ALA A 259 -0.26 -18.43 -15.74
CA ALA A 259 -1.32 -17.41 -15.72
C ALA A 259 -0.91 -16.15 -16.51
N LEU A 260 0.33 -15.69 -16.37
CA LEU A 260 0.83 -14.53 -17.11
C LEU A 260 0.90 -14.79 -18.63
N ASP A 261 1.36 -15.98 -19.05
CA ASP A 261 1.38 -16.37 -20.45
C ASP A 261 -0.04 -16.38 -21.05
N ARG A 262 -1.01 -16.97 -20.33
CA ARG A 262 -2.43 -16.96 -20.72
C ARG A 262 -3.01 -15.55 -20.80
N LEU A 263 -2.63 -14.66 -19.88
CA LEU A 263 -3.03 -13.25 -19.93
C LEU A 263 -2.42 -12.52 -21.13
N ALA A 264 -1.22 -12.91 -21.56
CA ALA A 264 -0.59 -12.38 -22.78
C ALA A 264 -1.35 -12.82 -24.03
N GLU A 265 -1.80 -14.08 -24.09
CA GLU A 265 -2.56 -14.63 -25.24
C GLU A 265 -3.84 -13.83 -25.52
N ILE A 266 -4.49 -13.32 -24.49
CA ILE A 266 -5.71 -12.49 -24.61
C ILE A 266 -5.44 -10.98 -24.66
N GLY A 267 -4.16 -10.57 -24.67
CA GLY A 267 -3.76 -9.16 -24.69
C GLY A 267 -4.16 -8.38 -23.44
N ALA A 268 -4.26 -9.03 -22.28
CA ALA A 268 -4.63 -8.36 -21.03
C ALA A 268 -3.49 -7.47 -20.51
N HIS A 269 -3.87 -6.40 -19.79
CA HIS A 269 -2.92 -5.50 -19.13
C HIS A 269 -2.71 -5.94 -17.69
N VAL A 270 -1.47 -6.28 -17.34
CA VAL A 270 -1.10 -6.77 -16.02
C VAL A 270 -0.21 -5.77 -15.30
N VAL A 271 -0.52 -5.51 -14.03
CA VAL A 271 0.39 -4.86 -13.07
C VAL A 271 0.85 -5.93 -12.09
N LEU A 272 2.16 -6.18 -12.01
CA LEU A 272 2.71 -7.09 -11.00
C LEU A 272 2.71 -6.41 -9.63
N VAL A 273 2.38 -7.17 -8.59
CA VAL A 273 2.22 -6.66 -7.23
C VAL A 273 3.01 -7.52 -6.26
N PRO A 274 4.31 -7.25 -6.13
CA PRO A 274 5.13 -7.87 -5.10
C PRO A 274 4.87 -7.21 -3.74
N ALA A 275 4.50 -8.04 -2.76
CA ALA A 275 4.67 -7.67 -1.35
C ALA A 275 6.13 -7.92 -0.97
N VAL A 276 6.84 -6.86 -0.57
CA VAL A 276 8.28 -6.91 -0.33
C VAL A 276 8.56 -6.87 1.16
N ASP A 277 9.22 -7.90 1.67
CA ASP A 277 9.78 -7.93 3.02
C ASP A 277 11.31 -7.80 2.95
N ARG A 278 11.88 -7.06 3.91
CA ARG A 278 13.31 -6.74 3.98
C ARG A 278 14.19 -7.98 3.96
N PHE A 279 13.76 -9.04 4.64
CA PHE A 279 14.59 -10.23 4.89
C PHE A 279 14.19 -11.42 4.02
N VAL A 280 13.14 -11.30 3.22
CA VAL A 280 12.61 -12.40 2.42
C VAL A 280 12.89 -12.24 0.94
N ASN A 281 12.51 -11.11 0.33
CA ASN A 281 12.54 -10.96 -1.14
C ASN A 281 13.00 -9.58 -1.63
N LEU A 282 13.51 -8.72 -0.76
CA LEU A 282 14.10 -7.43 -1.17
C LEU A 282 15.24 -7.64 -2.19
N HIS A 283 15.97 -8.74 -2.14
CA HIS A 283 17.04 -9.06 -3.08
C HIS A 283 16.55 -9.45 -4.48
N GLU A 284 15.24 -9.61 -4.68
CA GLU A 284 14.64 -10.02 -5.96
C GLU A 284 14.03 -8.86 -6.75
N VAL A 285 13.96 -7.64 -6.19
CA VAL A 285 13.21 -6.51 -6.79
C VAL A 285 13.71 -6.13 -8.18
N GLY A 286 15.02 -6.18 -8.43
CA GLY A 286 15.59 -5.94 -9.76
C GLY A 286 15.28 -7.05 -10.76
N ALA A 287 15.22 -8.31 -10.31
CA ALA A 287 14.81 -9.43 -11.15
C ALA A 287 13.34 -9.29 -11.57
N ILE A 288 12.47 -8.82 -10.66
CA ILE A 288 11.05 -8.58 -10.93
C ILE A 288 10.90 -7.47 -11.98
N VAL A 289 11.67 -6.38 -11.88
CA VAL A 289 11.71 -5.33 -12.91
C VAL A 289 12.12 -5.89 -14.27
N ASN A 290 13.23 -6.63 -14.33
CA ASN A 290 13.73 -7.20 -15.58
C ASN A 290 12.76 -8.21 -16.21
N PHE A 291 12.02 -8.95 -15.40
CA PHE A 291 10.96 -9.83 -15.89
C PHE A 291 9.76 -9.05 -16.41
N GLY A 292 9.25 -8.09 -15.62
CA GLY A 292 8.11 -7.26 -16.01
C GLY A 292 8.35 -6.49 -17.30
N LEU A 293 9.54 -5.90 -17.47
CA LEU A 293 9.91 -5.20 -18.70
C LEU A 293 9.91 -6.12 -19.93
N ARG A 294 10.21 -7.42 -19.79
CA ARG A 294 10.28 -8.37 -20.91
C ARG A 294 8.95 -9.05 -21.21
N HIS A 295 8.10 -9.24 -20.21
CA HIS A 295 6.88 -10.03 -20.35
C HIS A 295 5.77 -9.25 -21.10
N PRO A 296 5.16 -9.79 -22.17
CA PRO A 296 4.24 -9.05 -23.05
C PRO A 296 2.95 -8.58 -22.37
N ALA A 297 2.42 -9.33 -21.40
CA ALA A 297 1.23 -8.94 -20.64
C ALA A 297 1.49 -7.82 -19.61
N VAL A 298 2.74 -7.66 -19.16
CA VAL A 298 3.04 -6.79 -18.01
C VAL A 298 3.26 -5.37 -18.49
N ARG A 299 2.48 -4.44 -17.94
CA ARG A 299 2.52 -2.99 -18.24
C ARG A 299 3.05 -2.16 -17.08
N GLY A 300 3.11 -2.74 -15.89
CA GLY A 300 3.74 -2.08 -14.76
C GLY A 300 3.95 -2.98 -13.55
N ILE A 301 4.57 -2.40 -12.53
CA ILE A 301 4.85 -3.04 -11.25
C ILE A 301 4.44 -2.08 -10.14
N ASN A 302 3.83 -2.60 -9.09
CA ASN A 302 3.51 -1.86 -7.88
C ASN A 302 4.10 -2.59 -6.67
N PHE A 303 5.30 -2.17 -6.25
CA PHE A 303 5.96 -2.70 -5.06
C PHE A 303 5.26 -2.22 -3.80
N GLN A 304 4.91 -3.15 -2.93
CA GLN A 304 4.25 -2.85 -1.65
C GLN A 304 5.15 -3.33 -0.51
N PRO A 305 5.80 -2.42 0.24
CA PRO A 305 6.48 -2.82 1.47
C PRO A 305 5.50 -3.55 2.40
N ALA A 306 5.94 -4.68 2.95
CA ALA A 306 5.17 -5.41 3.94
C ALA A 306 4.94 -4.53 5.18
N PHE A 307 3.72 -4.56 5.70
CA PHE A 307 3.31 -3.80 6.87
C PHE A 307 2.57 -4.69 7.86
N GLN A 308 2.68 -4.36 9.15
CA GLN A 308 2.12 -5.20 10.20
C GLN A 308 0.60 -5.02 10.31
N SER A 309 -0.14 -5.89 9.61
CA SER A 309 -1.61 -5.96 9.65
C SER A 309 -2.09 -7.38 9.37
N GLY A 310 -3.28 -7.71 9.85
CA GLY A 310 -3.91 -9.01 9.57
C GLY A 310 -3.09 -10.18 10.13
N ARG A 311 -2.68 -11.10 9.25
CA ARG A 311 -1.87 -12.28 9.62
C ARG A 311 -0.37 -12.03 9.65
N HIS A 312 0.08 -10.85 9.26
CA HIS A 312 1.49 -10.51 9.33
C HIS A 312 1.99 -10.74 10.76
N GLY A 313 2.98 -11.62 10.91
CA GLY A 313 3.54 -11.98 12.21
C GLY A 313 4.19 -10.78 12.92
N GLU A 314 4.65 -11.01 14.15
CA GLU A 314 5.45 -10.01 14.85
C GLU A 314 6.73 -9.70 14.06
N SER A 315 6.96 -8.42 13.79
CA SER A 315 8.19 -7.91 13.20
C SER A 315 8.71 -6.76 14.06
N ASP A 316 10.01 -6.50 13.98
CA ASP A 316 10.61 -5.36 14.65
C ASP A 316 10.16 -4.07 13.93
N PRO A 317 9.37 -3.18 14.58
CA PRO A 317 8.89 -1.94 13.97
C PRO A 317 10.03 -0.97 13.61
N MET A 318 11.25 -1.21 14.12
CA MET A 318 12.45 -0.43 13.79
C MET A 318 13.16 -0.91 12.53
N GLN A 319 12.85 -2.12 12.05
CA GLN A 319 13.44 -2.75 10.86
C GLN A 319 12.49 -2.77 9.65
N ARG A 320 11.35 -2.07 9.76
CA ARG A 320 10.36 -1.93 8.69
C ARG A 320 11.02 -1.54 7.36
N LEU A 321 10.52 -2.11 6.26
CA LEU A 321 10.90 -1.73 4.91
C LEU A 321 10.10 -0.50 4.48
N THR A 322 10.77 0.50 3.90
CA THR A 322 10.14 1.75 3.44
C THR A 322 10.47 2.02 1.97
N ILE A 323 9.78 2.98 1.35
CA ILE A 323 10.01 3.35 -0.07
C ILE A 323 11.51 3.58 -0.38
N PRO A 324 12.27 4.39 0.39
CA PRO A 324 13.69 4.62 0.11
C PRO A 324 14.53 3.34 0.07
N ASP A 325 14.23 2.35 0.93
CA ASP A 325 14.97 1.09 0.96
C ASP A 325 14.79 0.30 -0.35
N ILE A 326 13.56 0.24 -0.87
CA ILE A 326 13.27 -0.43 -2.14
C ILE A 326 13.89 0.35 -3.30
N LEU A 327 13.83 1.68 -3.28
CA LEU A 327 14.44 2.51 -4.33
C LEU A 327 15.96 2.30 -4.41
N GLN A 328 16.64 2.26 -3.27
CA GLN A 328 18.08 1.95 -3.21
C GLN A 328 18.37 0.54 -3.73
N ALA A 329 17.58 -0.46 -3.30
CA ALA A 329 17.71 -1.83 -3.80
C ALA A 329 17.47 -1.94 -5.31
N LEU A 330 16.53 -1.18 -5.87
CA LEU A 330 16.28 -1.11 -7.31
C LEU A 330 17.47 -0.50 -8.06
N GLU A 331 18.02 0.60 -7.57
CA GLU A 331 19.19 1.24 -8.19
C GLU A 331 20.40 0.29 -8.23
N GLU A 332 20.69 -0.38 -7.11
CA GLU A 332 21.77 -1.36 -7.02
C GLU A 332 21.53 -2.57 -7.94
N GLN A 333 20.34 -3.18 -7.86
CA GLN A 333 20.04 -4.44 -8.55
C GLN A 333 19.79 -4.27 -10.05
N THR A 334 19.36 -3.09 -10.49
CA THR A 334 19.21 -2.75 -11.92
C THR A 334 20.48 -2.16 -12.54
N ARG A 335 21.60 -2.12 -11.77
CA ARG A 335 22.89 -1.59 -12.20
C ARG A 335 22.77 -0.16 -12.74
N GLU A 336 22.09 0.70 -11.98
CA GLU A 336 21.82 2.12 -12.31
C GLU A 336 20.94 2.36 -13.55
N THR A 337 20.35 1.31 -14.14
CA THR A 337 19.34 1.49 -15.19
C THR A 337 18.20 2.37 -14.67
N LEU A 338 17.74 2.08 -13.45
CA LEU A 338 16.89 2.95 -12.65
C LEU A 338 17.73 3.57 -11.53
N LYS A 339 17.46 4.82 -11.20
CA LYS A 339 18.07 5.55 -10.07
C LYS A 339 16.99 6.01 -9.12
N VAL A 340 17.34 6.21 -7.84
CA VAL A 340 16.42 6.79 -6.85
C VAL A 340 15.81 8.11 -7.37
N SER A 341 16.61 8.93 -8.05
CA SER A 341 16.18 10.21 -8.63
C SER A 341 15.17 10.09 -9.79
N ASP A 342 14.95 8.89 -10.32
CA ASP A 342 13.96 8.69 -11.38
C ASP A 342 12.53 8.56 -10.84
N PHE A 343 12.36 8.45 -9.52
CA PHE A 343 11.08 8.26 -8.87
C PHE A 343 10.61 9.54 -8.22
N VAL A 344 9.35 9.89 -8.48
CA VAL A 344 8.73 11.12 -7.97
C VAL A 344 7.59 10.76 -7.02
N PRO A 345 7.50 11.40 -5.85
CA PRO A 345 6.35 11.26 -4.95
C PRO A 345 5.04 11.60 -5.64
N VAL A 346 4.01 10.77 -5.45
CA VAL A 346 2.69 10.99 -6.04
C VAL A 346 1.96 12.09 -5.24
N PRO A 347 1.63 13.23 -5.86
CA PRO A 347 1.06 14.38 -5.16
C PRO A 347 -0.38 14.18 -4.68
N CYS A 348 -1.19 13.28 -5.27
CA CYS A 348 -2.61 13.16 -4.90
C CYS A 348 -2.82 12.59 -3.48
N CYS A 349 -2.04 11.59 -3.05
CA CYS A 349 -2.00 11.15 -1.66
C CYS A 349 -0.98 11.96 -0.87
N PHE A 350 -0.75 11.62 0.40
CA PHE A 350 0.39 12.19 1.11
C PHE A 350 1.70 11.72 0.44
N PRO A 351 2.67 12.61 0.12
CA PRO A 351 3.82 12.26 -0.74
C PRO A 351 4.69 11.10 -0.24
N THR A 352 4.69 10.81 1.06
CA THR A 352 5.46 9.69 1.63
C THR A 352 4.76 8.34 1.46
N CYS A 353 3.52 8.31 0.96
CA CYS A 353 2.74 7.08 0.78
C CYS A 353 3.00 6.40 -0.56
N ASN A 354 3.42 7.14 -1.60
CA ASN A 354 3.54 6.60 -2.94
C ASN A 354 4.61 7.33 -3.74
N SER A 355 5.42 6.56 -4.48
CA SER A 355 6.44 7.07 -5.40
C SER A 355 6.36 6.32 -6.73
N VAL A 356 6.50 7.01 -7.86
CA VAL A 356 6.30 6.43 -9.19
C VAL A 356 7.33 6.94 -10.20
N THR A 357 7.67 6.06 -11.14
CA THR A 357 8.37 6.41 -12.37
C THR A 357 7.69 5.76 -13.57
N TYR A 358 7.84 6.40 -14.73
CA TYR A 358 7.44 5.88 -16.02
C TYR A 358 8.68 5.68 -16.86
N VAL A 359 8.82 4.52 -17.48
CA VAL A 359 9.94 4.23 -18.36
C VAL A 359 9.43 3.95 -19.76
N LEU A 360 10.12 4.52 -20.75
CA LEU A 360 9.97 4.15 -22.15
C LEU A 360 10.86 2.94 -22.42
N LYS A 361 10.24 1.89 -22.95
CA LYS A 361 10.92 0.68 -23.38
C LYS A 361 11.02 0.65 -24.90
N ASP A 362 12.23 0.59 -25.43
CA ASP A 362 12.49 0.34 -26.86
C ASP A 362 13.57 -0.73 -27.01
N GLY A 363 13.16 -1.94 -27.37
CA GLY A 363 14.02 -3.13 -27.34
C GLY A 363 14.59 -3.37 -25.94
N ASP A 364 15.92 -3.33 -25.83
CA ASP A 364 16.66 -3.44 -24.57
C ASP A 364 16.89 -2.09 -23.87
N THR A 365 16.50 -0.98 -24.50
CA THR A 365 16.66 0.36 -23.93
C THR A 365 15.52 0.65 -22.97
N VAL A 366 15.88 1.06 -21.75
CA VAL A 366 14.94 1.50 -20.71
C VAL A 366 15.28 2.94 -20.34
N LEU A 367 14.36 3.86 -20.61
CA LEU A 367 14.57 5.29 -20.39
C LEU A 367 13.49 5.87 -19.47
N PRO A 368 13.83 6.20 -18.21
CA PRO A 368 12.92 6.90 -17.31
C PRO A 368 12.53 8.29 -17.83
N LEU A 369 11.26 8.62 -17.71
CA LEU A 369 10.66 9.86 -18.21
C LEU A 369 11.21 11.11 -17.52
N THR A 370 11.53 11.01 -16.23
CA THR A 370 12.14 12.07 -15.43
C THR A 370 13.52 12.51 -15.92
N ARG A 371 14.15 11.73 -16.81
CA ARG A 371 15.42 12.10 -17.46
C ARG A 371 15.20 12.92 -18.74
N LEU A 372 13.97 12.91 -19.26
CA LEU A 372 13.54 13.68 -20.43
C LEU A 372 12.80 14.96 -20.00
N LEU A 373 12.10 14.90 -18.87
CA LEU A 373 11.28 15.98 -18.33
C LEU A 373 11.77 16.36 -16.94
N ASP A 374 11.97 17.65 -16.70
CA ASP A 374 12.20 18.16 -15.33
C ASP A 374 10.87 18.20 -14.57
N VAL A 375 10.42 17.04 -14.10
CA VAL A 375 9.13 16.86 -13.44
C VAL A 375 9.04 17.64 -12.13
N GLU A 376 10.17 17.86 -11.45
CA GLU A 376 10.21 18.55 -10.17
C GLU A 376 9.75 19.99 -10.29
N ASP A 377 10.16 20.69 -11.34
CA ASP A 377 9.76 22.09 -11.59
C ASP A 377 8.25 22.25 -11.80
N TYR A 378 7.53 21.18 -12.18
CA TYR A 378 6.09 21.20 -12.45
C TYR A 378 5.23 20.69 -11.29
N LEU A 379 5.74 19.73 -10.51
CA LEU A 379 5.02 19.11 -9.40
C LEU A 379 5.43 19.68 -8.03
N ASP A 380 6.30 20.68 -7.98
CA ASP A 380 6.56 21.46 -6.77
C ASP A 380 5.44 22.48 -6.53
N TYR A 381 4.60 22.23 -5.53
CA TYR A 381 3.45 23.08 -5.17
C TYR A 381 3.76 24.10 -4.07
N ILE A 382 4.94 24.05 -3.46
CA ILE A 382 5.33 24.94 -2.35
C ILE A 382 6.20 26.10 -2.84
N THR A 383 6.89 25.93 -3.98
CA THR A 383 7.81 26.97 -4.46
C THR A 383 7.07 28.08 -5.23
N ASN A 384 7.29 29.33 -4.80
CA ASN A 384 6.89 30.57 -5.50
C ASN A 384 7.75 30.80 -6.77
N ARG A 385 7.86 29.80 -7.65
CA ARG A 385 8.50 30.02 -8.95
C ARG A 385 7.46 30.65 -9.88
N ALA A 386 7.85 31.77 -10.49
CA ALA A 386 7.28 32.23 -11.75
C ALA A 386 7.71 31.22 -12.83
N VAL A 387 7.15 30.01 -12.78
CA VAL A 387 7.39 28.99 -13.80
C VAL A 387 6.86 29.56 -15.11
N VAL A 388 7.70 29.50 -16.14
CA VAL A 388 7.40 29.96 -17.50
C VAL A 388 6.03 29.42 -17.91
N ASP A 389 5.20 30.27 -18.52
CA ASP A 389 3.86 29.94 -19.02
C ASP A 389 3.90 28.68 -19.89
N ILE A 390 3.56 27.54 -19.31
CA ILE A 390 3.22 26.32 -20.03
C ILE A 390 1.70 26.21 -20.01
N SER A 391 1.10 25.72 -21.11
CA SER A 391 -0.34 25.51 -21.16
C SER A 391 -0.81 24.61 -20.00
N GLU A 392 -1.95 24.96 -19.41
CA GLU A 392 -2.59 24.17 -18.33
C GLU A 392 -2.75 22.68 -18.69
N ASP A 393 -2.83 22.39 -19.98
CA ASP A 393 -2.93 21.04 -20.55
C ASP A 393 -1.73 20.14 -20.19
N ILE A 394 -0.51 20.67 -20.20
CA ILE A 394 0.71 19.90 -19.90
C ILE A 394 0.79 19.62 -18.40
N LYS A 395 0.48 20.62 -17.56
CA LYS A 395 0.39 20.42 -16.11
C LYS A 395 -0.66 19.37 -15.76
N SER A 396 -1.85 19.45 -16.37
CA SER A 396 -2.92 18.46 -16.21
C SER A 396 -2.49 17.06 -16.65
N ALA A 397 -1.71 16.96 -17.73
CA ALA A 397 -1.18 15.71 -18.21
C ALA A 397 -0.16 15.09 -17.24
N LEU A 398 0.80 15.86 -16.74
CA LEU A 398 1.73 15.42 -15.69
C LEU A 398 0.95 15.03 -14.42
N GLU A 399 0.04 15.87 -13.92
CA GLU A 399 -0.75 15.54 -12.73
C GLU A 399 -1.53 14.22 -12.85
N GLY A 400 -1.98 13.87 -14.05
CA GLY A 400 -2.65 12.61 -14.30
C GLY A 400 -1.71 11.40 -14.39
N LEU A 401 -0.50 11.56 -14.92
CA LEU A 401 0.54 10.53 -14.88
C LEU A 401 0.98 10.27 -13.44
N TRP A 402 1.29 11.31 -12.68
CA TRP A 402 1.67 11.18 -11.27
C TRP A 402 0.43 11.18 -10.36
N SER A 403 -0.57 10.37 -10.69
CA SER A 403 -1.77 10.15 -9.86
C SER A 403 -1.81 8.71 -9.34
N SER A 404 -2.42 8.50 -8.16
CA SER A 404 -2.66 7.14 -7.62
C SER A 404 -3.68 6.34 -8.43
N SER A 405 -4.47 7.02 -9.26
CA SER A 405 -5.41 6.40 -10.22
C SER A 405 -4.77 6.09 -11.57
N ALA A 406 -3.49 6.42 -11.78
CA ALA A 406 -2.83 6.15 -13.04
C ALA A 406 -2.74 4.64 -13.29
N VAL A 407 -3.27 4.21 -14.43
CA VAL A 407 -3.28 2.81 -14.85
C VAL A 407 -2.23 2.59 -15.92
N ALA A 408 -1.31 1.66 -15.65
CA ALA A 408 -0.22 1.30 -16.54
C ALA A 408 -0.73 0.83 -17.91
N GLY A 409 -0.15 1.35 -18.99
CA GLY A 409 -0.53 1.01 -20.36
C GLY A 409 -1.94 1.44 -20.77
N SER A 410 -2.55 2.42 -20.08
CA SER A 410 -3.84 2.99 -20.49
C SER A 410 -3.68 4.04 -21.60
N ASP A 411 -4.69 4.18 -22.47
CA ASP A 411 -4.72 5.21 -23.51
C ASP A 411 -4.61 6.62 -22.91
N LYS A 412 -5.21 6.85 -21.74
CA LYS A 412 -5.11 8.12 -20.99
C LYS A 412 -3.67 8.40 -20.58
N ALA A 413 -2.96 7.43 -19.98
CA ALA A 413 -1.56 7.61 -19.62
C ALA A 413 -0.69 7.89 -20.84
N ALA A 414 -0.95 7.22 -21.97
CA ALA A 414 -0.22 7.47 -23.21
C ALA A 414 -0.49 8.86 -23.81
N GLN A 415 -1.74 9.31 -23.79
CA GLN A 415 -2.11 10.66 -24.23
C GLN A 415 -1.49 11.73 -23.34
N GLN A 416 -1.54 11.55 -22.02
CA GLN A 416 -0.93 12.45 -21.05
C GLN A 416 0.59 12.50 -21.23
N PHE A 417 1.21 11.36 -21.48
CA PHE A 417 2.62 11.31 -21.83
C PHE A 417 2.91 12.07 -23.13
N ALA A 418 2.15 11.81 -24.19
CA ALA A 418 2.37 12.47 -25.47
C ALA A 418 2.20 13.99 -25.38
N LEU A 419 1.20 14.46 -24.62
CA LEU A 419 1.01 15.89 -24.32
C LEU A 419 2.22 16.46 -23.54
N SER A 420 2.71 15.71 -22.55
CA SER A 420 3.90 16.11 -21.77
C SER A 420 5.17 16.17 -22.63
N CYS A 421 5.28 15.31 -23.63
CA CYS A 421 6.43 15.27 -24.55
C CYS A 421 6.35 16.28 -25.71
N ALA A 422 5.15 16.61 -26.21
CA ALA A 422 4.94 17.64 -27.22
C ALA A 422 5.43 19.02 -26.73
N ALA A 423 5.35 19.27 -25.42
CA ALA A 423 5.92 20.44 -24.74
C ALA A 423 7.43 20.64 -24.96
N CYS A 424 8.17 19.57 -25.25
CA CYS A 424 9.63 19.58 -25.39
C CYS A 424 10.13 19.75 -26.83
N GLY A 425 9.23 20.03 -27.79
CA GLY A 425 9.62 20.23 -29.19
C GLY A 425 10.05 18.95 -29.93
N LEU A 426 9.61 17.78 -29.45
CA LEU A 426 9.65 16.57 -30.27
C LEU A 426 8.73 16.77 -31.48
N PRO A 427 9.16 16.41 -32.71
CA PRO A 427 8.46 16.80 -33.92
C PRO A 427 7.02 16.28 -33.93
N ASP A 428 6.07 17.18 -34.17
CA ASP A 428 4.61 16.98 -34.35
C ASP A 428 4.21 15.99 -35.49
N ASN A 429 5.16 15.21 -36.01
CA ASN A 429 4.98 14.44 -37.23
C ASN A 429 4.92 12.93 -36.94
N GLY A 430 3.74 12.44 -36.57
CA GLY A 430 3.40 11.02 -36.74
C GLY A 430 3.84 10.08 -35.62
N LEU A 431 3.91 10.54 -34.36
CA LEU A 431 3.95 9.63 -33.21
C LEU A 431 2.67 8.79 -33.21
N ASP A 432 2.80 7.52 -33.56
CA ASP A 432 1.74 6.54 -33.33
C ASP A 432 1.56 6.40 -31.81
N LEU A 433 0.58 7.12 -31.28
CA LEU A 433 0.24 7.14 -29.85
C LEU A 433 -0.04 5.74 -29.31
N GLN A 434 -0.49 4.81 -30.16
CA GLN A 434 -0.81 3.45 -29.76
C GLN A 434 0.44 2.57 -29.68
N ALA A 435 1.34 2.68 -30.67
CA ALA A 435 2.67 2.07 -30.57
C ALA A 435 3.47 2.66 -29.39
N PHE A 436 3.33 3.96 -29.16
CA PHE A 436 3.97 4.66 -28.05
C PHE A 436 3.41 4.21 -26.68
N ALA A 437 2.08 4.15 -26.53
CA ALA A 437 1.39 3.63 -25.35
C ALA A 437 1.88 2.23 -24.97
N SER A 438 2.09 1.39 -25.98
CA SER A 438 2.54 0.01 -25.80
C SER A 438 3.98 -0.11 -25.28
N ASN A 439 4.74 0.98 -25.29
CA ASN A 439 6.13 1.05 -24.83
C ASN A 439 6.29 1.77 -23.48
N ILE A 440 5.21 2.33 -22.91
CA ILE A 440 5.24 2.91 -21.57
C ILE A 440 5.09 1.81 -20.53
N PHE A 441 6.01 1.78 -19.57
CA PHE A 441 5.97 0.88 -18.43
C PHE A 441 6.02 1.67 -17.13
N MET A 442 5.11 1.35 -16.19
CA MET A 442 4.99 2.06 -14.93
C MET A 442 5.64 1.27 -13.80
N ILE A 443 6.48 1.89 -12.98
CA ILE A 443 7.00 1.30 -11.74
C ILE A 443 6.58 2.21 -10.59
N MET A 444 5.74 1.67 -9.71
CA MET A 444 5.17 2.36 -8.57
C MET A 444 5.58 1.65 -7.27
N LEU A 445 5.70 2.41 -6.19
CA LEU A 445 5.87 1.92 -4.85
C LEU A 445 4.74 2.49 -4.00
N GLN A 446 4.00 1.62 -3.31
CA GLN A 446 2.91 2.02 -2.42
C GLN A 446 3.18 1.54 -1.01
N ASP A 447 3.38 2.49 -0.09
CA ASP A 447 3.54 2.22 1.33
C ASP A 447 2.21 2.34 2.08
N PHE A 448 1.99 1.49 3.07
CA PHE A 448 0.78 1.47 3.89
C PHE A 448 1.11 1.56 5.37
N MET A 449 0.38 2.39 6.10
CA MET A 449 0.57 2.53 7.54
C MET A 449 0.08 1.28 8.29
N ASP A 450 0.75 0.98 9.39
CA ASP A 450 0.37 -0.04 10.37
C ASP A 450 0.09 0.60 11.74
N PRO A 451 -0.31 -0.16 12.78
CA PRO A 451 -0.59 0.42 14.08
C PRO A 451 0.63 1.07 14.74
N TRP A 452 1.88 0.83 14.30
CA TRP A 452 3.09 1.50 14.82
C TRP A 452 3.34 2.86 14.19
N THR A 453 3.04 2.98 12.90
CA THR A 453 3.36 4.14 12.04
C THR A 453 2.12 4.95 11.62
N PHE A 454 0.93 4.56 12.05
CA PHE A 454 -0.33 5.23 11.75
C PHE A 454 -0.27 6.74 12.00
N ASN A 455 -0.41 7.53 10.95
CA ASN A 455 -0.35 8.99 11.00
C ASN A 455 -1.66 9.59 10.47
N GLN A 456 -2.40 10.26 11.36
CA GLN A 456 -3.66 10.91 10.98
C GLN A 456 -3.48 11.93 9.83
N LYS A 457 -2.35 12.66 9.80
CA LYS A 457 -2.05 13.61 8.72
C LYS A 457 -2.07 12.94 7.35
N ASN A 458 -1.45 11.76 7.24
CA ASN A 458 -1.42 10.99 6.00
C ASN A 458 -2.80 10.42 5.67
N LEU A 459 -3.53 9.97 6.70
CA LEU A 459 -4.87 9.42 6.55
C LEU A 459 -5.86 10.42 5.97
N MET A 460 -5.84 11.67 6.44
CA MET A 460 -6.71 12.74 5.96
C MET A 460 -6.54 13.03 4.47
N LYS A 461 -5.46 12.58 3.83
CA LYS A 461 -5.22 12.74 2.40
C LYS A 461 -5.18 11.39 1.65
N CYS A 462 -5.68 10.33 2.26
CA CYS A 462 -5.71 9.02 1.62
C CYS A 462 -6.78 9.00 0.53
N CYS A 463 -6.41 8.59 -0.68
CA CYS A 463 -7.31 8.53 -1.83
C CYS A 463 -7.60 7.07 -2.28
N LYS A 464 -7.32 6.11 -1.40
CA LYS A 464 -7.52 4.67 -1.62
C LYS A 464 -8.48 4.17 -0.57
N GLU A 465 -9.68 3.77 -0.99
CA GLU A 465 -10.79 3.62 -0.07
C GLU A 465 -11.46 2.26 -0.24
N ILE A 466 -11.80 1.65 0.88
CA ILE A 466 -12.60 0.45 0.93
C ILE A 466 -14.05 0.88 0.88
N LEU A 467 -14.74 0.45 -0.18
CA LEU A 467 -16.13 0.78 -0.42
C LEU A 467 -17.03 -0.28 0.19
N LEU A 468 -18.03 0.14 0.95
CA LEU A 468 -18.93 -0.74 1.69
C LEU A 468 -20.37 -0.66 1.18
N PRO A 469 -21.19 -1.74 1.34
CA PRO A 469 -22.54 -1.82 0.76
C PRO A 469 -23.53 -0.73 1.14
N ASP A 470 -23.23 0.04 2.18
CA ASP A 470 -24.06 1.14 2.69
C ASP A 470 -23.52 2.52 2.30
N GLY A 471 -22.66 2.59 1.27
CA GLY A 471 -22.13 3.82 0.70
C GLY A 471 -20.91 4.39 1.40
N LYS A 472 -20.51 3.84 2.55
CA LYS A 472 -19.32 4.29 3.29
C LYS A 472 -18.04 3.99 2.51
N GLN A 473 -17.15 4.98 2.41
CA GLN A 473 -15.86 4.86 1.71
C GLN A 473 -14.71 5.12 2.67
N ILE A 474 -14.16 4.06 3.27
CA ILE A 474 -13.23 4.15 4.40
C ILE A 474 -11.79 4.08 3.88
N PRO A 475 -10.91 5.04 4.20
CA PRO A 475 -9.52 4.98 3.80
C PRO A 475 -8.83 3.67 4.17
N PHE A 476 -8.06 3.11 3.24
CA PHE A 476 -7.49 1.76 3.34
C PHE A 476 -6.74 1.54 4.66
N CYS A 477 -5.90 2.48 5.09
CA CYS A 477 -5.13 2.34 6.32
C CYS A 477 -6.03 2.43 7.57
N ALA A 478 -7.10 3.24 7.55
CA ALA A 478 -8.06 3.23 8.66
C ALA A 478 -8.84 1.92 8.70
N TYR A 479 -9.32 1.45 7.55
CA TYR A 479 -10.10 0.22 7.44
C TYR A 479 -9.36 -0.96 8.08
N ASN A 480 -8.06 -1.09 7.78
CA ASN A 480 -7.23 -2.21 8.21
C ASN A 480 -6.67 -2.10 9.64
N ASN A 481 -6.51 -0.90 10.20
CA ASN A 481 -5.77 -0.72 11.46
C ASN A 481 -6.60 -0.19 12.64
N VAL A 482 -7.72 0.50 12.38
CA VAL A 482 -8.49 1.19 13.44
C VAL A 482 -9.55 0.27 14.07
N GLY A 483 -9.98 -0.79 13.38
CA GLY A 483 -11.04 -1.71 13.84
C GLY A 483 -12.24 -1.84 12.91
N TYR A 484 -12.29 -1.04 11.84
CA TYR A 484 -13.38 -1.09 10.86
C TYR A 484 -13.48 -2.46 10.17
N ARG A 485 -12.36 -3.06 9.73
CA ARG A 485 -12.37 -4.38 9.07
C ARG A 485 -13.01 -5.44 9.96
N GLU A 486 -12.61 -5.53 11.22
CA GLU A 486 -13.14 -6.54 12.14
C GLU A 486 -14.63 -6.36 12.36
N GLN A 487 -15.08 -5.12 12.57
CA GLN A 487 -16.49 -4.79 12.75
C GLN A 487 -17.32 -5.02 11.48
N ALA A 488 -16.83 -4.59 10.32
CA ALA A 488 -17.49 -4.78 9.02
C ALA A 488 -17.63 -6.28 8.71
N ARG A 489 -16.57 -7.06 8.93
CA ARG A 489 -16.58 -8.50 8.68
C ARG A 489 -17.62 -9.23 9.52
N VAL A 490 -17.71 -8.93 10.82
CA VAL A 490 -18.71 -9.53 11.72
C VAL A 490 -20.13 -9.24 11.20
N GLN A 491 -20.39 -8.00 10.81
CA GLN A 491 -21.69 -7.57 10.29
C GLN A 491 -22.02 -8.21 8.93
N LEU A 492 -21.09 -8.21 7.97
CA LEU A 492 -21.29 -8.83 6.65
C LEU A 492 -21.50 -10.36 6.75
N GLN A 493 -20.79 -11.02 7.68
CA GLN A 493 -21.03 -12.44 7.99
C GLN A 493 -22.39 -12.69 8.62
N ALA A 494 -22.89 -11.79 9.46
CA ALA A 494 -24.24 -11.87 10.01
C ALA A 494 -25.29 -11.67 8.91
N ARG A 495 -25.09 -10.70 8.01
CA ARG A 495 -25.96 -10.45 6.85
C ARG A 495 -26.09 -11.67 5.96
N GLU A 496 -24.98 -12.34 5.62
CA GLU A 496 -25.01 -13.56 4.80
C GLU A 496 -25.79 -14.70 5.47
N ARG A 497 -25.67 -14.85 6.80
CA ARG A 497 -26.43 -15.84 7.57
C ARG A 497 -27.93 -15.53 7.57
N GLN A 498 -28.31 -14.27 7.82
CA GLN A 498 -29.70 -13.81 7.83
C GLN A 498 -30.35 -13.94 6.45
N ARG A 499 -29.63 -13.57 5.38
CA ARG A 499 -30.05 -13.75 3.99
C ARG A 499 -30.34 -15.21 3.67
N ASN A 500 -29.46 -16.12 4.09
CA ASN A 500 -29.67 -17.55 3.89
C ASN A 500 -30.89 -18.09 4.66
N GLN A 501 -31.16 -17.57 5.86
CA GLN A 501 -32.36 -17.92 6.63
C GLN A 501 -33.63 -17.40 5.95
N ALA A 502 -33.64 -16.13 5.53
CA ALA A 502 -34.77 -15.52 4.83
C ALA A 502 -35.08 -16.24 3.50
N ARG A 503 -34.05 -16.63 2.74
CA ARG A 503 -34.20 -17.44 1.52
C ARG A 503 -34.85 -18.79 1.81
N ARG A 504 -34.45 -19.47 2.89
CA ARG A 504 -35.06 -20.75 3.30
C ARG A 504 -36.51 -20.59 3.76
N ALA A 505 -36.84 -19.44 4.35
CA ALA A 505 -38.19 -19.12 4.80
C ALA A 505 -39.10 -18.55 3.67
N GLY A 506 -38.56 -18.24 2.49
CA GLY A 506 -39.30 -17.60 1.40
C GLY A 506 -39.71 -16.16 1.69
N THR A 507 -38.99 -15.48 2.60
CA THR A 507 -39.28 -14.11 3.04
C THR A 507 -38.27 -13.13 2.43
N PRO A 508 -38.67 -11.89 2.08
CA PRO A 508 -37.74 -10.84 1.67
C PRO A 508 -36.73 -10.52 2.78
N TYR A 509 -35.52 -10.15 2.39
CA TYR A 509 -34.46 -9.71 3.30
C TYR A 509 -33.94 -8.35 2.85
N THR A 510 -33.88 -7.41 3.78
CA THR A 510 -33.31 -6.08 3.55
C THR A 510 -32.17 -5.88 4.55
N PRO A 511 -30.92 -5.69 4.09
CA PRO A 511 -29.78 -5.53 4.99
C PRO A 511 -29.86 -4.19 5.73
N GLU A 512 -29.63 -4.20 7.04
CA GLU A 512 -29.46 -2.97 7.83
C GLU A 512 -28.09 -2.32 7.51
N PRO A 513 -27.95 -0.98 7.52
CA PRO A 513 -26.68 -0.28 7.30
C PRO A 513 -25.55 -0.74 8.24
N LEU A 514 -24.28 -0.62 7.82
CA LEU A 514 -23.16 -0.95 8.69
C LEU A 514 -22.99 0.15 9.74
N THR A 515 -22.70 -0.27 10.96
CA THR A 515 -22.44 0.61 12.09
C THR A 515 -21.05 0.32 12.67
N PHE A 516 -20.38 1.36 13.14
CA PHE A 516 -19.05 1.26 13.72
C PHE A 516 -19.04 1.93 15.08
N SER A 517 -18.49 1.25 16.08
CA SER A 517 -18.32 1.79 17.43
C SER A 517 -16.87 1.62 17.86
N PHE A 518 -16.29 2.71 18.33
CA PHE A 518 -14.91 2.79 18.82
C PHE A 518 -14.88 3.25 20.28
N GLU A 519 -15.86 2.81 21.08
CA GLU A 519 -15.94 3.13 22.50
C GLU A 519 -14.57 3.00 23.18
N GLU A 520 -14.23 4.01 23.98
CA GLU A 520 -13.06 4.00 24.84
C GLU A 520 -13.21 2.86 25.86
N LYS A 521 -12.68 1.68 25.54
CA LYS A 521 -12.40 0.67 26.57
C LYS A 521 -11.36 1.20 27.55
#